data_AF-A0A969THM4-F1
#
_entry.id   AF-A0A969THM4-F1
#
_cell.length_a   1.000
_cell.length_b   1.000
_cell.length_c   1.000
_cell.angle_alpha   90.00
_cell.angle_beta   90.00
_cell.angle_gamma   90.00
#
_symmetry.space_group_name_H-M   'P 1'
#
loop_
_entity.id
_entity.type
_entity.pdbx_description
1 polymer ?
#
loop_
_entity_poly.entity_id
_entity_poly.type
_entity_poly.pdbx_seq_one_letter_code
_entity_poly.pdbx_strand_id
1 'polypeptide(L)'
;MVSSETIRPQQKTVRLAWAIMLVTFSIFCGLVTASVLAFWYYQSSAMTPGGSTLIVRAPVEWITVRRANRTTFERADDQQIIEQGDRVRIASSAGYGQAATIRVLEQHTLDLWARADLVFEQVQTSTWNKRALVMVIQQNDGYVRYDLAENDQYEQMRFIVRLNNAEIELMPGGSYSIGMMPTDRRVLFVGNKVALSTPMFGDVAVRSTGQARIRRFGKEVIVGPGQRVVLDPSGQPGQPQEAVWELIRDGVFRDYSEIEYNNTTITDQAALPRARSWKVFSGFASVLPDDTSASGFFRLSPTYPGVLLQHQCSLQEPCRSAWFLRQGGQTRPFITGIRQMLGPDQTGIDISEYPSLVFSIWVHIAYQSIELAGERGTECPVMIRFLTKQHHPTDAEQERVICFYTSADPAQQPEQSPGVVYYRLSPLDWQQLQIELRAPFWLPEARYLRSIEIYANGHDYDAQVTGISLIGSQDVAAPGKLPLTQRSRRLAPPAPTLIEPFQYEQR
;
A
#
# COMPACT_ATOMS: atom_id res chain seq x y z
N MET A 1 100.19 10.65 -40.21
CA MET A 1 99.71 9.43 -39.53
C MET A 1 99.24 9.83 -38.14
N VAL A 2 97.95 10.13 -37.99
CA VAL A 2 97.32 10.37 -36.69
C VAL A 2 96.47 9.13 -36.42
N SER A 3 96.78 8.49 -35.31
CA SER A 3 96.38 7.14 -34.93
C SER A 3 94.87 6.97 -34.86
N SER A 4 94.33 5.99 -35.60
CA SER A 4 92.91 5.63 -35.66
C SER A 4 92.35 4.96 -34.39
N GLU A 5 93.12 4.93 -33.29
CA GLU A 5 92.76 4.17 -32.08
C GLU A 5 92.03 4.97 -31.00
N THR A 6 92.00 6.31 -31.06
CA THR A 6 91.29 7.16 -30.06
C THR A 6 89.83 7.47 -30.39
N ILE A 7 89.34 7.12 -31.59
CA ILE A 7 87.97 7.47 -32.04
C ILE A 7 86.90 6.52 -31.46
N ARG A 8 87.24 5.27 -31.14
CA ARG A 8 86.31 4.26 -30.60
C ARG A 8 85.77 4.55 -29.19
N PRO A 9 86.55 5.01 -28.19
CA PRO A 9 86.02 5.32 -26.86
C PRO A 9 85.08 6.53 -26.86
N GLN A 10 85.37 7.59 -27.63
CA GLN A 10 84.53 8.78 -27.72
C GLN A 10 83.12 8.48 -28.27
N GLN A 11 83.01 7.64 -29.31
CA GLN A 11 81.70 7.27 -29.88
C GLN A 11 80.83 6.45 -28.90
N LYS A 12 81.43 5.63 -28.04
CA LYS A 12 80.70 4.89 -26.99
C LYS A 12 80.14 5.83 -25.93
N THR A 13 80.92 6.82 -25.50
CA THR A 13 80.49 7.83 -24.52
C THR A 13 79.35 8.69 -25.05
N VAL A 14 79.42 9.10 -26.33
CA VAL A 14 78.35 9.87 -26.98
C VAL A 14 77.06 9.06 -27.07
N ARG A 15 77.13 7.78 -27.47
CA ARG A 15 75.96 6.90 -27.53
C ARG A 15 75.34 6.67 -26.15
N LEU A 16 76.18 6.49 -25.12
CA LEU A 16 75.72 6.35 -23.73
C LEU A 16 75.03 7.64 -23.23
N ALA A 17 75.60 8.80 -23.54
CA ALA A 17 75.02 10.09 -23.17
C ALA A 17 73.65 10.31 -23.82
N TRP A 18 73.53 10.03 -25.13
CA TRP A 18 72.24 10.10 -25.83
C TRP A 18 71.22 9.09 -25.28
N ALA A 19 71.64 7.87 -24.96
CA ALA A 19 70.76 6.86 -24.36
C ALA A 19 70.24 7.31 -22.98
N ILE A 20 71.14 7.81 -22.12
CA ILE A 20 70.75 8.34 -20.80
C ILE A 20 69.78 9.52 -20.96
N MET A 21 70.06 10.46 -21.86
CA MET A 21 69.21 11.62 -22.08
C MET A 21 67.82 11.26 -22.64
N LEU A 22 67.75 10.30 -23.57
CA LEU A 22 66.47 9.80 -24.08
C LEU A 22 65.66 9.06 -23.00
N VAL A 23 66.33 8.27 -22.16
CA VAL A 23 65.68 7.57 -21.05
C VAL A 23 65.17 8.56 -20.01
N THR A 24 65.98 9.53 -19.58
CA THR A 24 65.54 10.55 -18.61
C THR A 24 64.43 11.43 -19.17
N PHE A 25 64.49 11.81 -20.44
CA PHE A 25 63.41 12.53 -21.12
C PHE A 25 62.12 11.71 -21.17
N SER A 26 62.22 10.41 -21.51
CA SER A 26 61.06 9.51 -21.55
C SER A 26 60.43 9.33 -20.16
N ILE A 27 61.25 9.18 -19.12
CA ILE A 27 60.78 9.12 -17.72
C ILE A 27 60.11 10.43 -17.33
N PHE A 28 60.70 11.58 -17.68
CA PHE A 28 60.11 12.90 -17.41
C PHE A 28 58.75 13.05 -18.11
N CYS A 29 58.66 12.74 -19.40
CA CYS A 29 57.38 12.76 -20.14
C CYS A 29 56.35 11.81 -19.53
N GLY A 30 56.77 10.61 -19.10
CA GLY A 30 55.92 9.66 -18.40
C GLY A 30 55.38 10.21 -17.08
N LEU A 31 56.24 10.83 -16.27
CA LEU A 31 55.85 11.45 -15.00
C LEU A 31 54.89 12.63 -15.20
N VAL A 32 55.13 13.49 -16.19
CA VAL A 32 54.24 14.61 -16.52
C VAL A 32 52.87 14.08 -16.97
N THR A 33 52.85 13.09 -17.85
CA THR A 33 51.60 12.47 -18.34
C THR A 33 50.82 11.83 -17.19
N ALA A 34 51.50 11.06 -16.33
CA ALA A 34 50.89 10.45 -15.15
C ALA A 34 50.34 11.50 -14.18
N SER A 35 51.04 12.62 -13.99
CA SER A 35 50.61 13.72 -13.12
C SER A 35 49.36 14.41 -13.66
N VAL A 36 49.31 14.68 -14.97
CA VAL A 36 48.14 15.27 -15.63
C VAL A 36 46.95 14.31 -15.58
N LEU A 37 47.15 13.03 -15.87
CA LEU A 37 46.07 12.02 -15.79
C LEU A 37 45.57 11.83 -14.35
N ALA A 38 46.46 11.81 -13.36
CA ALA A 38 46.08 11.72 -11.96
C ALA A 38 45.31 12.95 -11.48
N PHE A 39 45.74 14.15 -11.89
CA PHE A 39 45.03 15.40 -11.59
C PHE A 39 43.65 15.43 -12.26
N TRP A 40 43.55 15.07 -13.54
CA TRP A 40 42.28 15.00 -14.24
C TRP A 40 41.35 13.94 -13.64
N TYR A 41 41.88 12.76 -13.32
CA TYR A 41 41.14 11.71 -12.63
C TYR A 41 40.59 12.22 -11.30
N TYR A 42 41.45 12.80 -10.45
CA TYR A 42 41.05 13.40 -9.18
C TYR A 42 39.98 14.48 -9.34
N GLN A 43 40.15 15.42 -10.26
CA GLN A 43 39.16 16.45 -10.52
C GLN A 43 37.84 15.86 -11.03
N SER A 44 37.89 14.79 -11.80
CA SER A 44 36.73 14.12 -12.37
C SER A 44 35.98 13.22 -11.39
N SER A 45 36.66 12.67 -10.37
CA SER A 45 36.14 11.67 -9.45
C SER A 45 36.02 12.15 -8.00
N ALA A 46 36.56 13.31 -7.64
CA ALA A 46 36.44 13.86 -6.30
C ALA A 46 34.96 14.13 -5.97
N MET A 47 34.51 13.55 -4.86
CA MET A 47 33.16 13.70 -4.35
C MET A 47 33.19 14.37 -2.98
N THR A 48 32.22 15.24 -2.73
CA THR A 48 31.99 15.93 -1.47
C THR A 48 30.63 15.53 -0.89
N PRO A 49 30.51 15.40 0.44
CA PRO A 49 29.22 15.19 1.08
C PRO A 49 28.23 16.30 0.70
N GLY A 50 27.03 15.91 0.26
CA GLY A 50 25.91 16.82 0.03
C GLY A 50 25.05 16.94 1.28
N GLY A 51 24.47 18.13 1.51
CA GLY A 51 23.48 18.35 2.55
C GLY A 51 22.07 18.01 2.07
N SER A 52 21.24 17.49 2.97
CA SER A 52 19.78 17.41 2.78
C SER A 52 19.09 18.21 3.87
N THR A 53 17.96 18.84 3.59
CA THR A 53 17.22 19.65 4.57
C THR A 53 15.97 18.90 5.00
N LEU A 54 15.82 18.69 6.31
CA LEU A 54 14.60 18.15 6.91
C LEU A 54 13.59 19.28 7.13
N ILE A 55 12.37 19.08 6.65
CA ILE A 55 11.23 19.99 6.81
C ILE A 55 10.18 19.26 7.64
N VAL A 56 9.80 19.86 8.76
CA VAL A 56 8.88 19.27 9.72
C VAL A 56 7.43 19.61 9.33
N ARG A 57 6.56 18.59 9.18
CA ARG A 57 5.13 18.76 8.82
C ARG A 57 4.17 18.41 9.95
N ALA A 58 4.61 17.61 10.90
CA ALA A 58 3.89 17.23 12.11
C ALA A 58 4.58 17.81 13.35
N PRO A 59 3.94 17.76 14.53
CA PRO A 59 4.58 18.10 15.80
C PRO A 59 5.99 17.53 15.94
N VAL A 60 6.92 18.42 16.26
CA VAL A 60 8.36 18.21 16.18
C VAL A 60 8.82 17.08 17.12
N GLU A 61 8.11 16.84 18.22
CA GLU A 61 8.37 15.78 19.18
C GLU A 61 8.28 14.36 18.60
N TRP A 62 7.64 14.17 17.44
CA TRP A 62 7.55 12.88 16.77
C TRP A 62 8.69 12.60 15.80
N ILE A 63 9.54 13.58 15.55
CA ILE A 63 10.62 13.49 14.59
C ILE A 63 11.93 13.54 15.36
N THR A 64 12.73 12.50 15.20
CA THR A 64 14.02 12.39 15.89
C THR A 64 15.13 12.12 14.89
N VAL A 65 16.27 12.75 15.11
CA VAL A 65 17.48 12.57 14.30
C VAL A 65 18.57 12.00 15.20
N ARG A 66 19.36 11.07 14.69
CA ARG A 66 20.60 10.63 15.33
C ARG A 66 21.74 10.95 14.40
N ARG A 67 22.67 11.80 14.86
CA ARG A 67 23.86 12.18 14.11
C ARG A 67 24.81 11.01 13.92
N ALA A 68 25.54 10.99 12.80
CA ALA A 68 26.49 9.92 12.47
C ALA A 68 27.50 9.60 13.61
N ASN A 69 27.94 10.63 14.33
CA ASN A 69 28.92 10.54 15.42
C ASN A 69 28.28 10.39 16.83
N ARG A 70 26.95 10.25 16.91
CA ARG A 70 26.20 10.13 18.18
C ARG A 70 25.43 8.82 18.25
N THR A 71 25.25 8.34 19.48
CA THR A 71 24.44 7.14 19.76
C THR A 71 23.01 7.46 20.13
N THR A 72 22.74 8.69 20.59
CA THR A 72 21.44 9.15 21.06
C THR A 72 20.66 9.87 19.97
N PHE A 73 19.35 9.64 19.94
CA PHE A 73 18.43 10.44 19.15
C PHE A 73 18.18 11.77 19.85
N GLU A 74 18.20 12.85 19.08
CA GLU A 74 17.77 14.19 19.47
C GLU A 74 16.46 14.53 18.75
N ARG A 75 15.69 15.45 19.32
CA ARG A 75 14.53 16.02 18.64
C ARG A 75 15.03 16.72 17.36
N ALA A 76 14.30 16.53 16.27
CA ALA A 76 14.61 17.22 15.03
C ALA A 76 14.24 18.70 15.12
N ASP A 77 14.96 19.56 14.42
CA ASP A 77 14.53 20.95 14.21
C ASP A 77 14.03 21.13 12.77
N ASP A 78 13.12 22.09 12.56
CA ASP A 78 12.72 22.44 11.19
C ASP A 78 13.92 23.06 10.44
N GLN A 79 14.05 22.71 9.17
CA GLN A 79 15.20 23.06 8.32
C GLN A 79 16.55 22.50 8.77
N GLN A 80 16.55 21.50 9.66
CA GLN A 80 17.78 20.83 10.08
C GLN A 80 18.49 20.16 8.90
N ILE A 81 19.80 20.40 8.79
CA ILE A 81 20.65 19.72 7.80
C ILE A 81 20.87 18.28 8.24
N ILE A 82 20.60 17.34 7.34
CA ILE A 82 20.86 15.90 7.45
C ILE A 82 22.08 15.58 6.59
N GLU A 83 23.08 14.97 7.22
CA GLU A 83 24.36 14.66 6.60
C GLU A 83 24.54 13.15 6.40
N GLN A 84 25.62 12.78 5.72
CA GLN A 84 26.01 11.39 5.57
C GLN A 84 26.23 10.73 6.94
N GLY A 85 25.60 9.58 7.13
CA GLY A 85 25.61 8.77 8.35
C GLY A 85 24.49 9.08 9.34
N ASP A 86 23.73 10.16 9.12
CA ASP A 86 22.60 10.52 9.96
C ASP A 86 21.44 9.54 9.78
N ARG A 87 20.65 9.38 10.86
CA ARG A 87 19.44 8.57 10.88
C ARG A 87 18.25 9.41 11.28
N VAL A 88 17.18 9.38 10.48
CA VAL A 88 15.92 10.08 10.76
C VAL A 88 14.86 9.04 11.11
N ARG A 89 14.12 9.28 12.19
CA ARG A 89 13.03 8.41 12.64
C ARG A 89 11.78 9.22 12.96
N ILE A 90 10.65 8.74 12.44
CA ILE A 90 9.31 9.22 12.76
C ILE A 90 8.65 8.28 13.76
N ALA A 91 8.06 8.83 14.82
CA ALA A 91 7.34 8.05 15.81
C ALA A 91 6.14 7.32 15.19
N SER A 92 5.74 6.18 15.78
CA SER A 92 4.49 5.49 15.40
C SER A 92 3.24 6.27 15.78
N SER A 93 3.35 7.18 16.75
CA SER A 93 2.29 8.09 17.17
C SER A 93 2.23 9.36 16.30
N ALA A 94 3.12 9.52 15.33
CA ALA A 94 2.98 10.59 14.36
C ALA A 94 1.61 10.47 13.69
N GLY A 95 0.93 11.60 13.53
CA GLY A 95 -0.42 11.67 12.95
C GLY A 95 -0.57 10.98 11.59
N TYR A 96 -1.76 11.09 11.02
CA TYR A 96 -2.08 10.51 9.73
C TYR A 96 -1.67 11.42 8.57
N GLY A 97 -1.09 10.81 7.55
CA GLY A 97 -0.45 11.48 6.44
C GLY A 97 1.03 11.75 6.67
N GLN A 98 1.54 12.65 5.83
CA GLN A 98 2.94 13.01 5.82
C GLN A 98 3.36 13.72 7.11
N ALA A 99 4.39 13.19 7.78
CA ALA A 99 4.95 13.74 9.01
C ALA A 99 6.17 14.64 8.77
N ALA A 100 6.97 14.35 7.75
CA ALA A 100 8.14 15.14 7.39
C ALA A 100 8.43 15.10 5.88
N THR A 101 9.22 16.06 5.40
CA THR A 101 9.85 16.03 4.07
C THR A 101 11.36 16.14 4.25
N ILE A 102 12.15 15.36 3.53
CA ILE A 102 13.59 15.61 3.38
C ILE A 102 13.83 16.05 1.96
N ARG A 103 14.38 17.26 1.80
CA ARG A 103 14.75 17.81 0.51
C ARG A 103 16.23 17.62 0.28
N VAL A 104 16.59 16.85 -0.74
CA VAL A 104 17.98 16.54 -1.09
C VAL A 104 18.38 17.43 -2.24
N LEU A 105 19.43 18.23 -2.03
CA LEU A 105 19.98 19.15 -3.05
C LEU A 105 18.91 20.02 -3.72
N GLU A 106 17.95 20.48 -2.92
CA GLU A 106 16.84 21.39 -3.30
C GLU A 106 15.77 20.83 -4.25
N GLN A 107 16.03 19.75 -4.99
CA GLN A 107 15.14 19.26 -6.05
C GLN A 107 14.45 17.92 -5.76
N HIS A 108 15.12 16.99 -5.04
CA HIS A 108 14.54 15.68 -4.75
C HIS A 108 13.86 15.71 -3.40
N THR A 109 12.67 15.12 -3.30
CA THR A 109 11.90 15.10 -2.06
C THR A 109 11.63 13.69 -1.59
N LEU A 110 11.84 13.47 -0.30
CA LEU A 110 11.50 12.23 0.39
C LEU A 110 10.45 12.59 1.42
N ASP A 111 9.24 12.09 1.26
CA ASP A 111 8.16 12.32 2.20
C ASP A 111 8.06 11.12 3.15
N LEU A 112 8.00 11.39 4.46
CA LEU A 112 8.07 10.37 5.50
C LEU A 112 6.74 10.32 6.25
N TRP A 113 6.23 9.11 6.45
CA TRP A 113 5.03 8.84 7.26
C TRP A 113 5.40 8.33 8.65
N ALA A 114 4.39 8.14 9.50
CA ALA A 114 4.55 7.48 10.78
C ALA A 114 5.37 6.18 10.66
N ARG A 115 6.25 5.94 11.63
CA ARG A 115 7.21 4.82 11.67
C ARG A 115 8.35 4.83 10.64
N ALA A 116 8.43 5.80 9.73
CA ALA A 116 9.55 5.85 8.79
C ALA A 116 10.89 5.93 9.54
N ASP A 117 11.85 5.09 9.14
CA ASP A 117 13.19 5.02 9.72
C ASP A 117 14.23 4.93 8.60
N LEU A 118 14.96 6.01 8.36
CA LEU A 118 15.91 6.15 7.27
C LEU A 118 17.33 6.39 7.80
N VAL A 119 18.32 5.75 7.19
CA VAL A 119 19.75 6.02 7.40
C VAL A 119 20.36 6.49 6.09
N PHE A 120 21.01 7.66 6.11
CA PHE A 120 21.65 8.26 4.94
C PHE A 120 23.09 7.74 4.82
N GLU A 121 23.29 6.56 4.22
CA GLU A 121 24.61 5.93 4.15
C GLU A 121 25.60 6.72 3.29
N GLN A 122 25.12 7.26 2.16
CA GLN A 122 25.90 8.09 1.25
C GLN A 122 25.01 9.19 0.66
N VAL A 123 25.49 10.43 0.73
CA VAL A 123 24.91 11.58 0.05
C VAL A 123 26.09 12.38 -0.50
N GLN A 124 26.44 12.17 -1.76
CA GLN A 124 27.68 12.69 -2.32
C GLN A 124 27.46 13.28 -3.72
N THR A 125 28.11 14.40 -3.98
CA THR A 125 28.11 15.11 -5.27
C THR A 125 29.54 15.28 -5.75
N SER A 126 29.73 15.33 -7.07
CA SER A 126 31.03 15.68 -7.64
C SER A 126 31.46 17.11 -7.24
N THR A 127 32.68 17.27 -6.74
CA THR A 127 33.14 18.53 -6.13
C THR A 127 33.42 19.64 -7.15
N TRP A 128 34.00 19.27 -8.30
CA TRP A 128 34.55 20.23 -9.27
C TRP A 128 33.76 20.30 -10.57
N ASN A 129 32.79 19.42 -10.75
CA ASN A 129 32.00 19.31 -11.96
C ASN A 129 30.59 18.82 -11.61
N LYS A 130 29.73 18.75 -12.62
CA LYS A 130 28.34 18.29 -12.52
C LYS A 130 28.19 16.86 -13.05
N ARG A 131 29.16 15.99 -12.78
CA ARG A 131 29.19 14.66 -13.39
C ARG A 131 28.32 13.66 -12.65
N ALA A 132 28.36 13.65 -11.32
CA ALA A 132 27.79 12.55 -10.55
C ALA A 132 27.10 13.01 -9.25
N LEU A 133 25.90 12.48 -9.03
CA LEU A 133 25.20 12.44 -7.75
C LEU A 133 24.99 10.99 -7.34
N VAL A 134 25.43 10.63 -6.14
CA VAL A 134 25.22 9.30 -5.56
C VAL A 134 24.50 9.45 -4.22
N MET A 135 23.34 8.81 -4.12
CA MET A 135 22.55 8.75 -2.90
C MET A 135 22.24 7.30 -2.55
N VAL A 136 22.64 6.88 -1.36
CA VAL A 136 22.35 5.54 -0.83
C VAL A 136 21.66 5.70 0.52
N ILE A 137 20.44 5.18 0.61
CA ILE A 137 19.59 5.25 1.79
C ILE A 137 19.25 3.84 2.21
N GLN A 138 19.36 3.55 3.51
CA GLN A 138 18.82 2.34 4.10
C GLN A 138 17.48 2.66 4.78
N GLN A 139 16.40 2.00 4.34
CA GLN A 139 15.09 2.12 4.95
C GLN A 139 14.86 0.92 5.89
N ASN A 140 14.70 1.21 7.18
CA ASN A 140 14.63 0.21 8.25
C ASN A 140 13.21 -0.01 8.80
N ASP A 141 12.27 0.91 8.57
CA ASP A 141 10.85 0.73 8.88
C ASP A 141 9.99 1.78 8.13
N GLY A 142 8.68 1.57 8.14
CA GLY A 142 7.67 2.53 7.71
C GLY A 142 7.55 2.71 6.21
N TYR A 143 6.85 3.77 5.84
CA TYR A 143 6.55 4.14 4.46
C TYR A 143 7.20 5.47 4.11
N VAL A 144 7.82 5.52 2.93
CA VAL A 144 8.47 6.71 2.38
C VAL A 144 8.13 6.84 0.90
N ARG A 145 7.76 8.06 0.49
CA ARG A 145 7.62 8.42 -0.92
C ARG A 145 8.88 9.14 -1.38
N TYR A 146 9.45 8.69 -2.50
CA TYR A 146 10.65 9.25 -3.11
C TYR A 146 10.24 9.90 -4.43
N ASP A 147 10.26 11.22 -4.48
CA ASP A 147 10.01 12.01 -5.67
C ASP A 147 11.34 12.57 -6.19
N LEU A 148 11.81 12.00 -7.29
CA LEU A 148 13.12 12.34 -7.86
C LEU A 148 12.91 13.26 -9.06
N ALA A 149 13.44 14.49 -8.95
CA ALA A 149 13.45 15.42 -10.07
C ALA A 149 14.05 14.82 -11.35
N GLU A 150 13.53 15.26 -12.49
CA GLU A 150 14.08 14.93 -13.80
C GLU A 150 15.45 15.61 -13.95
N ASN A 151 16.38 14.88 -14.56
CA ASN A 151 17.80 15.19 -14.48
C ASN A 151 18.21 16.44 -15.27
N ASP A 152 18.36 17.59 -14.60
CA ASP A 152 18.89 18.81 -15.21
C ASP A 152 20.28 19.23 -14.67
N GLN A 153 20.70 18.74 -13.50
CA GLN A 153 21.93 19.19 -12.86
C GLN A 153 23.14 18.27 -12.95
N TYR A 154 23.00 16.96 -13.16
CA TYR A 154 24.14 16.02 -13.14
C TYR A 154 24.12 15.04 -14.31
N GLU A 155 25.28 14.72 -14.92
CA GLU A 155 25.28 13.76 -16.04
C GLU A 155 24.83 12.35 -15.62
N GLN A 156 25.18 11.95 -14.40
CA GLN A 156 24.88 10.64 -13.83
C GLN A 156 24.27 10.81 -12.44
N MET A 157 23.07 10.27 -12.25
CA MET A 157 22.44 10.23 -10.94
C MET A 157 22.14 8.79 -10.57
N ARG A 158 22.56 8.40 -9.36
CA ARG A 158 22.36 7.05 -8.84
C ARG A 158 21.70 7.14 -7.46
N PHE A 159 20.40 6.84 -7.43
CA PHE A 159 19.61 6.76 -6.20
C PHE A 159 19.38 5.29 -5.86
N ILE A 160 19.86 4.86 -4.70
CA ILE A 160 19.73 3.48 -4.22
C ILE A 160 19.04 3.48 -2.87
N VAL A 161 17.96 2.72 -2.77
CA VAL A 161 17.32 2.38 -1.50
C VAL A 161 17.63 0.92 -1.15
N ARG A 162 18.14 0.69 0.06
CA ARG A 162 18.41 -0.65 0.59
C ARG A 162 17.27 -1.09 1.50
N LEU A 163 16.69 -2.25 1.19
CA LEU A 163 15.52 -2.82 1.88
C LEU A 163 15.67 -4.33 2.01
N ASN A 164 15.62 -4.90 3.23
CA ASN A 164 15.75 -6.36 3.46
C ASN A 164 16.94 -7.00 2.71
N ASN A 165 18.04 -6.26 2.58
CA ASN A 165 19.24 -6.60 1.80
C ASN A 165 19.09 -6.62 0.26
N ALA A 166 17.96 -6.19 -0.30
CA ALA A 166 17.82 -5.85 -1.71
C ALA A 166 18.36 -4.44 -1.97
N GLU A 167 18.88 -4.21 -3.18
CA GLU A 167 19.21 -2.88 -3.68
C GLU A 167 18.16 -2.45 -4.70
N ILE A 168 17.52 -1.32 -4.44
CA ILE A 168 16.46 -0.73 -5.28
C ILE A 168 17.06 0.53 -5.91
N GLU A 169 17.41 0.45 -7.19
CA GLU A 169 17.89 1.59 -7.96
C GLU A 169 16.70 2.34 -8.57
N LEU A 170 16.52 3.60 -8.16
CA LEU A 170 15.43 4.47 -8.60
C LEU A 170 15.93 5.36 -9.74
N MET A 171 15.24 5.33 -10.89
CA MET A 171 15.59 6.21 -12.01
C MET A 171 15.14 7.67 -11.74
N PRO A 172 15.90 8.67 -12.17
CA PRO A 172 15.49 10.09 -12.12
C PRO A 172 14.17 10.37 -12.84
N GLY A 173 13.49 11.47 -12.46
CA GLY A 173 12.19 11.85 -13.02
C GLY A 173 11.01 10.98 -12.58
N GLY A 174 11.24 10.07 -11.64
CA GLY A 174 10.24 9.12 -11.14
C GLY A 174 9.70 9.46 -9.76
N SER A 175 8.53 8.90 -9.48
CA SER A 175 7.87 8.97 -8.18
C SER A 175 7.63 7.55 -7.66
N TYR A 176 8.15 7.25 -6.49
CA TYR A 176 8.26 5.90 -5.96
C TYR A 176 7.70 5.83 -4.54
N SER A 177 7.04 4.73 -4.22
CA SER A 177 6.48 4.46 -2.91
C SER A 177 7.10 3.19 -2.36
N ILE A 178 7.78 3.29 -1.22
CA ILE A 178 8.45 2.15 -0.59
C ILE A 178 7.95 2.01 0.84
N GLY A 179 7.26 0.90 1.12
CA GLY A 179 6.72 0.56 2.43
C GLY A 179 7.37 -0.70 2.99
N MET A 180 7.49 -0.76 4.32
CA MET A 180 7.72 -2.01 5.03
C MET A 180 6.54 -2.35 5.91
N MET A 181 6.10 -3.60 5.80
CA MET A 181 4.95 -4.10 6.54
C MET A 181 5.33 -5.37 7.30
N PRO A 182 4.87 -5.53 8.56
CA PRO A 182 5.10 -6.75 9.31
C PRO A 182 4.34 -7.92 8.68
N THR A 183 4.91 -9.13 8.76
CA THR A 183 4.20 -10.35 8.39
C THR A 183 3.30 -10.83 9.52
N ASP A 184 2.13 -11.39 9.19
CA ASP A 184 1.21 -12.00 10.15
C ASP A 184 1.81 -13.21 10.91
N ARG A 185 2.90 -13.80 10.40
CA ARG A 185 3.60 -14.93 11.02
C ARG A 185 4.84 -14.44 11.78
N ARG A 186 4.80 -14.51 13.10
CA ARG A 186 6.01 -14.40 13.94
C ARG A 186 6.85 -15.66 13.72
N VAL A 187 8.05 -15.51 13.16
CA VAL A 187 9.00 -16.63 13.03
C VAL A 187 9.98 -16.55 14.21
N LEU A 188 10.09 -17.63 14.97
CA LEU A 188 11.16 -17.80 15.96
C LEU A 188 12.45 -18.13 15.19
N PHE A 189 13.40 -17.20 15.14
CA PHE A 189 14.74 -17.52 14.66
C PHE A 189 15.47 -18.35 15.73
N VAL A 190 15.87 -19.58 15.37
CA VAL A 190 16.73 -20.43 16.21
C VAL A 190 18.19 -20.13 15.87
N GLY A 191 18.85 -19.37 16.74
CA GLY A 191 20.27 -18.99 16.69
C GLY A 191 20.57 -18.00 17.83
N ASN A 192 21.79 -18.00 18.37
CA ASN A 192 22.19 -17.41 19.67
C ASN A 192 22.02 -15.87 19.88
N LYS A 193 21.11 -15.21 19.17
CA LYS A 193 20.55 -13.91 19.53
C LYS A 193 19.04 -13.98 19.35
N VAL A 194 18.31 -14.21 20.44
CA VAL A 194 16.85 -14.10 20.48
C VAL A 194 16.49 -12.62 20.35
N ALA A 195 16.41 -12.14 19.11
CA ALA A 195 15.62 -10.96 18.78
C ALA A 195 14.37 -11.47 18.07
N LEU A 196 13.24 -11.45 18.78
CA LEU A 196 11.90 -11.59 18.22
C LEU A 196 11.63 -10.41 17.28
N SER A 197 12.28 -10.38 16.12
CA SER A 197 11.93 -9.45 15.05
C SER A 197 10.87 -10.11 14.19
N THR A 198 9.69 -9.48 14.12
CA THR A 198 8.65 -9.90 13.16
C THR A 198 9.25 -9.72 11.77
N PRO A 199 9.24 -10.75 10.90
CA PRO A 199 9.69 -10.59 9.53
C PRO A 199 8.92 -9.43 8.89
N MET A 200 9.59 -8.59 8.11
CA MET A 200 8.94 -7.50 7.38
C MET A 200 9.07 -7.79 5.89
N PHE A 201 8.02 -7.61 5.12
CA PHE A 201 8.11 -7.61 3.67
C PHE A 201 8.23 -6.17 3.18
N GLY A 202 8.94 -5.99 2.07
CA GLY A 202 9.02 -4.71 1.38
C GLY A 202 7.93 -4.62 0.32
N ASP A 203 7.35 -3.45 0.13
CA ASP A 203 6.48 -3.15 -1.01
C ASP A 203 7.06 -1.95 -1.75
N VAL A 204 7.39 -2.14 -3.03
CA VAL A 204 8.01 -1.13 -3.88
C VAL A 204 7.10 -0.87 -5.05
N ALA A 205 6.51 0.32 -5.11
CA ALA A 205 5.65 0.76 -6.20
C ALA A 205 6.27 1.93 -6.95
N VAL A 206 6.11 1.93 -8.28
CA VAL A 206 6.38 3.07 -9.13
C VAL A 206 5.03 3.67 -9.50
N ARG A 207 4.88 4.98 -9.27
CA ARG A 207 3.62 5.69 -9.47
C ARG A 207 3.46 6.04 -10.97
N SER A 208 3.14 7.29 -11.28
CA SER A 208 2.86 7.72 -12.65
C SER A 208 4.08 7.77 -13.58
N THR A 209 5.30 7.94 -13.05
CA THR A 209 6.52 8.11 -13.86
C THR A 209 7.72 7.41 -13.25
N GLY A 210 8.73 7.13 -14.09
CA GLY A 210 9.99 6.54 -13.70
C GLY A 210 10.06 5.03 -13.87
N GLN A 211 11.12 4.44 -13.31
CA GLN A 211 11.36 3.01 -13.34
C GLN A 211 12.24 2.66 -12.14
N ALA A 212 11.91 1.57 -11.45
CA ALA A 212 12.74 1.04 -10.38
C ALA A 212 13.36 -0.28 -10.81
N ARG A 213 14.65 -0.46 -10.52
CA ARG A 213 15.37 -1.70 -10.76
C ARG A 213 15.79 -2.32 -9.43
N ILE A 214 15.31 -3.53 -9.17
CA ILE A 214 15.50 -4.20 -7.89
C ILE A 214 16.41 -5.39 -8.09
N ARG A 215 17.51 -5.44 -7.35
CA ARG A 215 18.55 -6.48 -7.45
C ARG A 215 18.74 -7.22 -6.14
N ARG A 216 18.76 -8.55 -6.23
CA ARG A 216 19.07 -9.46 -5.11
C ARG A 216 19.66 -10.77 -5.65
N PHE A 217 20.85 -11.16 -5.18
CA PHE A 217 21.52 -12.43 -5.53
C PHE A 217 21.48 -12.79 -7.04
N GLY A 218 21.75 -11.81 -7.91
CA GLY A 218 21.76 -12.01 -9.38
C GLY A 218 20.38 -12.02 -10.05
N LYS A 219 19.29 -11.99 -9.28
CA LYS A 219 17.95 -11.71 -9.80
C LYS A 219 17.75 -10.20 -9.92
N GLU A 220 17.27 -9.77 -11.08
CA GLU A 220 16.90 -8.39 -11.35
C GLU A 220 15.42 -8.35 -11.76
N VAL A 221 14.66 -7.45 -11.13
CA VAL A 221 13.27 -7.18 -11.50
C VAL A 221 13.15 -5.69 -11.78
N ILE A 222 12.53 -5.37 -12.91
CA ILE A 222 12.24 -4.01 -13.32
C ILE A 222 10.76 -3.74 -13.05
N VAL A 223 10.48 -2.64 -12.37
CA VAL A 223 9.13 -2.16 -12.06
C VAL A 223 8.92 -0.86 -12.83
N GLY A 224 7.90 -0.81 -13.67
CA GLY A 224 7.52 0.38 -14.43
C GLY A 224 6.36 1.15 -13.80
N PRO A 225 5.94 2.28 -14.40
CA PRO A 225 4.83 3.08 -13.90
C PRO A 225 3.55 2.28 -13.69
N GLY A 226 2.85 2.55 -12.60
CA GLY A 226 1.63 1.85 -12.19
C GLY A 226 1.83 0.40 -11.77
N GLN A 227 3.07 -0.02 -11.56
CA GLN A 227 3.41 -1.36 -11.10
C GLN A 227 4.02 -1.32 -9.71
N ARG A 228 3.88 -2.43 -9.00
CA ARG A 228 4.56 -2.69 -7.74
C ARG A 228 5.16 -4.09 -7.70
N VAL A 229 6.09 -4.30 -6.78
CA VAL A 229 6.58 -5.63 -6.45
C VAL A 229 6.74 -5.76 -4.94
N VAL A 230 6.33 -6.92 -4.43
CA VAL A 230 6.54 -7.30 -3.04
C VAL A 230 7.88 -8.03 -2.91
N LEU A 231 8.70 -7.58 -1.96
CA LEU A 231 9.93 -8.24 -1.54
C LEU A 231 9.63 -9.10 -0.33
N ASP A 232 10.02 -10.36 -0.37
CA ASP A 232 9.91 -11.22 0.82
C ASP A 232 10.84 -10.74 1.96
N PRO A 233 10.75 -11.32 3.18
CA PRO A 233 11.62 -10.92 4.28
C PRO A 233 13.12 -11.13 4.06
N SER A 234 13.52 -11.89 3.04
CA SER A 234 14.92 -12.08 2.63
C SER A 234 15.39 -11.07 1.57
N GLY A 235 14.47 -10.21 1.10
CA GLY A 235 14.68 -9.21 0.05
C GLY A 235 14.54 -9.76 -1.36
N GLN A 236 14.00 -10.97 -1.55
CA GLN A 236 13.80 -11.51 -2.89
C GLN A 236 12.59 -10.85 -3.55
N PRO A 237 12.73 -10.26 -4.75
CA PRO A 237 11.61 -9.65 -5.44
C PRO A 237 10.69 -10.72 -6.03
N GLY A 238 9.39 -10.54 -5.85
CA GLY A 238 8.33 -11.26 -6.56
C GLY A 238 8.26 -10.87 -8.04
N GLN A 239 7.11 -11.14 -8.67
CA GLN A 239 6.80 -10.62 -10.00
C GLN A 239 6.15 -9.23 -9.90
N PRO A 240 6.40 -8.32 -10.84
CA PRO A 240 5.67 -7.06 -10.94
C PRO A 240 4.16 -7.31 -11.07
N GLN A 241 3.37 -6.56 -10.33
CA GLN A 241 1.91 -6.56 -10.32
C GLN A 241 1.41 -5.13 -10.49
N GLU A 242 0.12 -4.94 -10.74
CA GLU A 242 -0.47 -3.60 -10.71
C GLU A 242 -0.33 -2.97 -9.32
N ALA A 243 -0.06 -1.66 -9.27
CA ALA A 243 0.06 -0.86 -8.04
C ALA A 243 -1.32 -0.61 -7.40
N VAL A 244 -1.97 -1.71 -7.02
CA VAL A 244 -3.27 -1.76 -6.35
C VAL A 244 -3.17 -2.59 -5.08
N TRP A 245 -3.81 -2.12 -4.01
CA TRP A 245 -3.79 -2.74 -2.69
C TRP A 245 -5.21 -3.13 -2.28
N GLU A 246 -5.44 -4.43 -2.12
CA GLU A 246 -6.64 -4.91 -1.45
C GLU A 246 -6.46 -4.74 0.06
N LEU A 247 -7.29 -3.89 0.65
CA LEU A 247 -7.24 -3.54 2.07
C LEU A 247 -8.20 -4.40 2.91
N ILE A 248 -9.18 -5.04 2.28
CA ILE A 248 -10.08 -6.00 2.92
C ILE A 248 -9.47 -7.40 2.87
N ARG A 249 -9.40 -8.05 4.02
CA ARG A 249 -9.08 -9.47 4.11
C ARG A 249 -10.36 -10.29 4.02
N ASP A 250 -10.30 -11.41 3.29
CA ASP A 250 -11.34 -12.45 3.33
C ASP A 250 -12.75 -11.90 3.00
N GLY A 251 -12.84 -11.14 1.91
CA GLY A 251 -14.09 -10.50 1.46
C GLY A 251 -15.18 -11.46 0.96
N VAL A 252 -14.82 -12.72 0.73
CA VAL A 252 -15.69 -13.82 0.26
C VAL A 252 -15.89 -14.92 1.32
N PHE A 253 -15.44 -14.69 2.56
CA PHE A 253 -15.63 -15.56 3.72
C PHE A 253 -15.14 -17.02 3.54
N ARG A 254 -13.98 -17.18 2.90
CA ARG A 254 -13.44 -18.50 2.54
C ARG A 254 -12.36 -18.97 3.50
N ASP A 255 -11.72 -18.05 4.21
CA ASP A 255 -10.54 -18.37 5.01
C ASP A 255 -10.87 -19.06 6.33
N TYR A 256 -12.11 -18.92 6.82
CA TYR A 256 -12.55 -19.46 8.11
C TYR A 256 -13.92 -20.17 8.03
N SER A 257 -14.18 -21.02 9.01
CA SER A 257 -15.47 -21.66 9.24
C SER A 257 -16.46 -20.75 9.96
N GLU A 258 -17.76 -21.06 9.87
CA GLU A 258 -18.80 -20.34 10.61
C GLU A 258 -18.55 -20.32 12.12
N ILE A 259 -18.07 -21.45 12.67
CA ILE A 259 -17.72 -21.58 14.09
C ILE A 259 -16.61 -20.58 14.46
N GLU A 260 -15.58 -20.45 13.63
CA GLU A 260 -14.47 -19.53 13.87
C GLU A 260 -14.89 -18.06 13.84
N TYR A 261 -15.81 -17.67 12.94
CA TYR A 261 -16.36 -16.31 12.95
C TYR A 261 -17.23 -16.09 14.20
N ASN A 262 -18.10 -17.03 14.55
CA ASN A 262 -19.01 -16.87 15.69
C ASN A 262 -18.26 -16.87 17.05
N ASN A 263 -17.15 -17.59 17.16
CA ASN A 263 -16.28 -17.59 18.36
C ASN A 263 -15.62 -16.23 18.64
N THR A 264 -15.67 -15.26 17.72
CA THR A 264 -15.11 -13.91 17.94
C THR A 264 -15.91 -13.07 18.94
N THR A 265 -17.12 -13.50 19.29
CA THR A 265 -17.96 -12.90 20.34
C THR A 265 -17.60 -13.39 21.75
N ILE A 266 -17.00 -14.57 21.86
CA ILE A 266 -16.61 -15.21 23.12
C ILE A 266 -15.20 -14.75 23.48
N THR A 267 -15.01 -13.98 24.56
CA THR A 267 -13.71 -13.41 24.93
C THR A 267 -12.97 -14.17 26.03
N ASP A 268 -13.68 -14.94 26.84
CA ASP A 268 -13.18 -15.64 28.04
C ASP A 268 -12.47 -16.96 27.75
N GLN A 269 -12.60 -17.52 26.55
CA GLN A 269 -11.97 -18.79 26.16
C GLN A 269 -10.86 -18.61 25.12
N ALA A 270 -9.62 -18.43 25.58
CA ALA A 270 -8.46 -18.17 24.71
C ALA A 270 -8.12 -19.32 23.74
N ALA A 271 -8.58 -20.55 24.01
CA ALA A 271 -8.28 -21.74 23.20
C ALA A 271 -9.21 -21.92 21.99
N LEU A 272 -10.29 -21.15 21.88
CA LEU A 272 -11.24 -21.30 20.77
C LEU A 272 -10.58 -20.84 19.45
N PRO A 273 -10.77 -21.59 18.35
CA PRO A 273 -10.37 -21.13 17.04
C PRO A 273 -11.24 -19.94 16.66
N ARG A 274 -10.61 -18.86 16.16
CA ARG A 274 -11.26 -17.58 15.86
C ARG A 274 -10.78 -17.04 14.52
N ALA A 275 -11.71 -16.48 13.76
CA ALA A 275 -11.38 -15.71 12.57
C ALA A 275 -10.54 -14.48 12.94
N ARG A 276 -9.55 -14.16 12.09
CA ARG A 276 -8.70 -12.96 12.23
C ARG A 276 -9.06 -11.84 11.24
N SER A 277 -9.90 -12.14 10.26
CA SER A 277 -10.39 -11.18 9.26
C SER A 277 -11.57 -10.38 9.81
N TRP A 278 -12.69 -11.04 10.07
CA TRP A 278 -13.95 -10.43 10.50
C TRP A 278 -14.32 -10.83 11.93
N LYS A 279 -14.73 -9.85 12.73
CA LYS A 279 -15.32 -10.06 14.06
C LYS A 279 -16.83 -9.93 13.97
N VAL A 280 -17.56 -10.98 14.34
CA VAL A 280 -19.01 -10.97 14.47
C VAL A 280 -19.40 -10.18 15.71
N PHE A 281 -20.48 -9.41 15.61
CA PHE A 281 -21.06 -8.71 16.74
C PHE A 281 -22.59 -8.68 16.64
N SER A 282 -23.23 -8.57 17.79
CA SER A 282 -24.68 -8.47 17.92
C SER A 282 -25.04 -7.61 19.12
N GLY A 283 -26.17 -6.90 19.08
CA GLY A 283 -26.62 -6.11 20.22
C GLY A 283 -27.80 -5.20 19.90
N PHE A 284 -28.32 -4.54 20.93
CA PHE A 284 -29.39 -3.56 20.79
C PHE A 284 -28.83 -2.20 20.38
N ALA A 285 -29.53 -1.50 19.49
CA ALA A 285 -29.18 -0.13 19.10
C ALA A 285 -29.32 0.89 20.27
N SER A 286 -29.93 0.48 21.39
CA SER A 286 -30.00 1.26 22.63
C SER A 286 -30.44 0.35 23.80
N VAL A 287 -29.79 0.54 24.95
CA VAL A 287 -29.88 -0.17 26.24
C VAL A 287 -31.31 -0.54 26.67
N LEU A 288 -31.59 -1.83 26.87
CA LEU A 288 -32.42 -2.40 27.96
C LEU A 288 -32.20 -3.95 28.00
N PRO A 289 -31.90 -4.59 29.15
CA PRO A 289 -31.34 -5.96 29.17
C PRO A 289 -32.33 -7.14 29.21
N ASP A 290 -33.64 -6.91 29.13
CA ASP A 290 -34.61 -7.90 29.65
C ASP A 290 -35.27 -8.84 28.64
N ASP A 291 -34.78 -8.93 27.39
CA ASP A 291 -35.33 -9.89 26.42
C ASP A 291 -34.25 -10.72 25.74
N THR A 292 -33.92 -11.86 26.36
CA THR A 292 -32.98 -12.86 25.84
C THR A 292 -33.57 -13.69 24.70
N SER A 293 -34.84 -13.50 24.32
CA SER A 293 -35.51 -14.28 23.27
C SER A 293 -35.33 -13.68 21.86
N ALA A 294 -34.87 -12.44 21.75
CA ALA A 294 -34.68 -11.70 20.51
C ALA A 294 -33.22 -11.74 20.02
N SER A 295 -32.75 -12.90 19.52
CA SER A 295 -31.41 -12.99 18.93
C SER A 295 -31.44 -12.90 17.41
N GLY A 296 -30.52 -12.11 16.85
CA GLY A 296 -30.13 -12.21 15.44
C GLY A 296 -28.90 -13.11 15.30
N PHE A 297 -28.75 -13.72 14.13
CA PHE A 297 -27.76 -14.75 13.85
C PHE A 297 -26.85 -14.35 12.69
N PHE A 298 -25.57 -14.68 12.82
CA PHE A 298 -24.62 -14.71 11.73
C PHE A 298 -24.43 -16.15 11.25
N ARG A 299 -24.56 -16.37 9.95
CA ARG A 299 -24.30 -17.65 9.28
C ARG A 299 -23.46 -17.46 8.04
N LEU A 300 -22.83 -18.54 7.57
CA LEU A 300 -22.25 -18.60 6.23
C LEU A 300 -23.20 -19.33 5.29
N SER A 301 -23.45 -18.75 4.12
CA SER A 301 -24.25 -19.40 3.06
C SER A 301 -23.43 -19.56 1.78
N PRO A 302 -23.41 -20.74 1.14
CA PRO A 302 -22.84 -20.88 -0.18
C PRO A 302 -23.64 -20.03 -1.18
N THR A 303 -22.96 -19.19 -1.94
CA THR A 303 -23.61 -18.24 -2.84
C THR A 303 -22.97 -18.27 -4.22
N TYR A 304 -23.81 -18.16 -5.25
CA TYR A 304 -23.40 -17.93 -6.63
C TYR A 304 -24.08 -16.65 -7.13
N PRO A 305 -23.47 -15.46 -6.96
CA PRO A 305 -23.99 -14.21 -7.51
C PRO A 305 -23.84 -14.19 -9.04
N GLY A 306 -24.62 -15.03 -9.73
CA GLY A 306 -24.64 -15.16 -11.18
C GLY A 306 -23.25 -15.32 -11.84
N VAL A 307 -23.17 -14.92 -13.11
CA VAL A 307 -21.96 -14.99 -13.96
C VAL A 307 -20.85 -14.02 -13.48
N LEU A 308 -21.13 -13.11 -12.54
CA LEU A 308 -20.32 -11.91 -12.30
C LEU A 308 -19.21 -12.07 -11.25
N LEU A 309 -19.23 -13.12 -10.42
CA LEU A 309 -18.12 -13.48 -9.53
C LEU A 309 -17.20 -14.61 -10.06
N GLN A 310 -17.31 -14.98 -11.35
CA GLN A 310 -16.52 -16.07 -11.95
C GLN A 310 -14.99 -15.91 -11.83
N HIS A 311 -14.48 -14.70 -11.58
CA HIS A 311 -13.04 -14.46 -11.41
C HIS A 311 -12.57 -14.56 -9.95
N GLN A 312 -13.48 -14.53 -8.97
CA GLN A 312 -13.16 -14.66 -7.54
C GLN A 312 -13.53 -16.04 -6.99
N CYS A 313 -14.43 -16.76 -7.64
CA CYS A 313 -14.91 -18.06 -7.22
C CYS A 313 -14.96 -19.05 -8.39
N SER A 314 -14.68 -20.32 -8.11
CA SER A 314 -14.73 -21.39 -9.11
C SER A 314 -16.02 -22.19 -8.94
N LEU A 315 -16.43 -22.93 -9.98
CA LEU A 315 -17.57 -23.86 -9.88
C LEU A 315 -17.31 -25.01 -8.89
N GLN A 316 -16.05 -25.27 -8.54
CA GLN A 316 -15.66 -26.32 -7.59
C GLN A 316 -15.59 -25.80 -6.14
N GLU A 317 -15.45 -24.48 -5.96
CA GLU A 317 -15.36 -23.82 -4.66
C GLU A 317 -16.25 -22.56 -4.67
N PRO A 318 -17.53 -22.67 -4.26
CA PRO A 318 -18.45 -21.55 -4.28
C PRO A 318 -17.98 -20.41 -3.39
N CYS A 319 -18.36 -19.18 -3.76
CA CYS A 319 -18.26 -18.07 -2.83
C CYS A 319 -19.10 -18.37 -1.58
N ARG A 320 -18.74 -17.74 -0.46
CA ARG A 320 -19.59 -17.71 0.72
C ARG A 320 -20.08 -16.29 0.94
N SER A 321 -21.28 -16.15 1.47
CA SER A 321 -21.83 -14.89 1.94
C SER A 321 -21.93 -14.89 3.45
N ALA A 322 -21.73 -13.72 4.03
CA ALA A 322 -22.17 -13.45 5.39
C ALA A 322 -23.68 -13.27 5.36
N TRP A 323 -24.38 -14.07 6.14
CA TRP A 323 -25.84 -14.08 6.25
C TRP A 323 -26.26 -13.56 7.61
N PHE A 324 -26.97 -12.43 7.61
CA PHE A 324 -27.59 -11.83 8.78
C PHE A 324 -29.07 -12.21 8.80
N LEU A 325 -29.47 -12.93 9.84
CA LEU A 325 -30.82 -13.47 9.95
C LEU A 325 -31.44 -13.11 11.30
N ARG A 326 -32.63 -12.54 11.27
CA ARG A 326 -33.51 -12.39 12.43
C ARG A 326 -34.96 -12.57 12.01
N GLN A 327 -35.68 -13.42 12.74
CA GLN A 327 -37.04 -13.80 12.44
C GLN A 327 -37.85 -13.95 13.74
N GLY A 328 -39.17 -14.07 13.60
CA GLY A 328 -40.07 -14.38 14.71
C GLY A 328 -41.08 -13.28 15.02
N GLY A 329 -41.30 -12.32 14.12
CA GLY A 329 -42.28 -11.25 14.34
C GLY A 329 -41.79 -10.25 15.38
N GLN A 330 -40.48 -9.98 15.37
CA GLN A 330 -39.85 -9.12 16.36
C GLN A 330 -40.35 -7.68 16.20
N THR A 331 -40.48 -6.96 17.31
CA THR A 331 -41.03 -5.59 17.32
C THR A 331 -40.05 -4.55 17.84
N ARG A 332 -38.78 -4.92 18.02
CA ARG A 332 -37.71 -4.05 18.53
C ARG A 332 -36.48 -4.19 17.67
N PRO A 333 -35.69 -3.12 17.44
CA PRO A 333 -34.47 -3.20 16.66
C PRO A 333 -33.40 -4.05 17.34
N PHE A 334 -32.69 -4.85 16.55
CA PHE A 334 -31.50 -5.59 16.95
C PHE A 334 -30.49 -5.54 15.82
N ILE A 335 -29.21 -5.51 16.20
CA ILE A 335 -28.09 -5.45 15.30
C ILE A 335 -27.43 -6.82 15.22
N THR A 336 -27.13 -7.27 14.01
CA THR A 336 -26.22 -8.40 13.77
C THR A 336 -25.29 -8.04 12.63
N GLY A 337 -23.99 -8.21 12.83
CA GLY A 337 -23.03 -7.75 11.85
C GLY A 337 -21.64 -8.32 12.01
N ILE A 338 -20.77 -7.85 11.12
CA ILE A 338 -19.34 -8.13 11.08
C ILE A 338 -18.56 -6.83 11.04
N ARG A 339 -17.40 -6.81 11.70
CA ARG A 339 -16.46 -5.69 11.70
C ARG A 339 -15.08 -6.20 11.33
N GLN A 340 -14.42 -5.50 10.40
CA GLN A 340 -12.99 -5.69 10.16
C GLN A 340 -12.23 -4.45 10.57
N MET A 341 -11.32 -4.62 11.52
CA MET A 341 -10.29 -3.64 11.82
C MET A 341 -9.21 -3.72 10.75
N LEU A 342 -8.89 -2.59 10.12
CA LEU A 342 -7.93 -2.55 9.02
C LEU A 342 -6.49 -2.51 9.53
N GLY A 343 -5.56 -2.74 8.61
CA GLY A 343 -4.13 -2.79 8.91
C GLY A 343 -3.67 -4.12 9.52
N PRO A 344 -2.36 -4.35 9.58
CA PRO A 344 -1.77 -5.61 10.06
C PRO A 344 -1.88 -5.78 11.58
N ASP A 345 -1.95 -4.69 12.33
CA ASP A 345 -2.09 -4.67 13.80
C ASP A 345 -3.53 -4.43 14.26
N GLN A 346 -4.50 -4.41 13.34
CA GLN A 346 -5.92 -4.15 13.61
C GLN A 346 -6.17 -2.80 14.30
N THR A 347 -5.30 -1.82 14.11
CA THR A 347 -5.51 -0.47 14.63
C THR A 347 -6.21 0.43 13.61
N GLY A 348 -6.04 0.14 12.33
CA GLY A 348 -6.49 0.91 11.17
C GLY A 348 -5.35 1.08 10.17
N ILE A 349 -5.61 1.75 9.05
CA ILE A 349 -4.62 1.99 8.00
C ILE A 349 -4.65 3.47 7.58
N ASP A 350 -3.45 4.04 7.39
CA ASP A 350 -3.29 5.33 6.74
C ASP A 350 -3.62 5.18 5.25
N ILE A 351 -4.64 5.89 4.80
CA ILE A 351 -5.12 5.88 3.43
C ILE A 351 -4.71 7.12 2.65
N SER A 352 -4.00 8.08 3.26
CA SER A 352 -3.65 9.39 2.67
C SER A 352 -2.94 9.29 1.33
N GLU A 353 -2.21 8.20 1.10
CA GLU A 353 -1.44 7.96 -0.12
C GLU A 353 -2.25 7.35 -1.26
N TYR A 354 -3.50 6.95 -1.02
CA TYR A 354 -4.40 6.43 -2.05
C TYR A 354 -5.30 7.55 -2.60
N PRO A 355 -4.95 8.21 -3.72
CA PRO A 355 -5.81 9.16 -4.41
C PRO A 355 -7.10 8.53 -4.96
N SER A 356 -7.13 7.22 -5.18
CA SER A 356 -8.35 6.45 -5.49
C SER A 356 -8.51 5.34 -4.46
N LEU A 357 -9.73 5.22 -3.93
CA LEU A 357 -10.09 4.24 -2.92
C LEU A 357 -11.48 3.67 -3.25
N VAL A 358 -11.51 2.57 -3.99
CA VAL A 358 -12.74 1.98 -4.50
C VAL A 358 -13.23 0.89 -3.55
N PHE A 359 -14.38 1.12 -2.92
CA PHE A 359 -15.10 0.10 -2.15
C PHE A 359 -16.11 -0.61 -3.05
N SER A 360 -16.19 -1.93 -2.96
CA SER A 360 -17.22 -2.71 -3.63
C SER A 360 -17.76 -3.84 -2.76
N ILE A 361 -19.03 -4.18 -2.97
CA ILE A 361 -19.73 -5.22 -2.21
C ILE A 361 -20.93 -5.72 -3.03
N TRP A 362 -21.24 -7.00 -2.87
CA TRP A 362 -22.51 -7.59 -3.31
C TRP A 362 -23.47 -7.65 -2.15
N VAL A 363 -24.70 -7.18 -2.36
CA VAL A 363 -25.74 -7.12 -1.35
C VAL A 363 -27.00 -7.81 -1.88
N HIS A 364 -27.65 -8.56 -1.01
CA HIS A 364 -28.93 -9.20 -1.26
C HIS A 364 -29.83 -9.07 -0.03
N ILE A 365 -31.06 -8.63 -0.24
CA ILE A 365 -32.08 -8.52 0.80
C ILE A 365 -33.24 -9.44 0.39
N ALA A 366 -33.40 -10.53 1.13
CA ALA A 366 -34.51 -11.45 0.93
C ALA A 366 -35.76 -10.97 1.66
N TYR A 367 -35.58 -10.38 2.84
CA TYR A 367 -36.69 -9.93 3.67
C TYR A 367 -36.28 -8.80 4.62
N GLN A 368 -37.20 -7.87 4.85
CA GLN A 368 -37.18 -6.92 5.95
C GLN A 368 -38.62 -6.70 6.43
N SER A 369 -38.87 -6.71 7.74
CA SER A 369 -40.23 -6.48 8.25
C SER A 369 -40.62 -5.01 8.35
N ILE A 370 -39.63 -4.14 8.49
CA ILE A 370 -39.81 -2.69 8.43
C ILE A 370 -39.42 -2.26 7.02
N GLU A 371 -40.37 -1.74 6.24
CA GLU A 371 -40.08 -1.18 4.92
C GLU A 371 -39.23 0.09 5.04
N LEU A 372 -38.52 0.43 3.95
CA LEU A 372 -37.60 1.56 3.95
C LEU A 372 -36.50 1.39 5.00
N ALA A 373 -36.26 2.42 5.81
CA ALA A 373 -35.24 2.45 6.86
C ALA A 373 -35.84 2.73 8.25
N GLY A 374 -37.13 2.43 8.43
CA GLY A 374 -37.90 2.77 9.63
C GLY A 374 -38.14 4.27 9.81
N GLU A 375 -38.87 4.63 10.86
CA GLU A 375 -39.27 6.03 11.15
C GLU A 375 -38.08 6.93 11.51
N ARG A 376 -36.93 6.36 11.85
CA ARG A 376 -35.71 7.10 12.21
C ARG A 376 -34.65 7.08 11.11
N GLY A 377 -34.91 6.39 9.99
CA GLY A 377 -33.94 6.24 8.91
C GLY A 377 -32.71 5.38 9.26
N THR A 378 -32.78 4.54 10.29
CA THR A 378 -31.62 3.75 10.78
C THR A 378 -31.88 2.24 10.86
N GLU A 379 -33.06 1.78 10.48
CA GLU A 379 -33.44 0.36 10.52
C GLU A 379 -33.36 -0.26 9.12
N CYS A 380 -32.13 -0.57 8.69
CA CYS A 380 -31.88 -1.13 7.37
C CYS A 380 -31.39 -2.57 7.47
N PRO A 381 -31.89 -3.49 6.61
CA PRO A 381 -31.43 -4.87 6.58
C PRO A 381 -29.95 -5.03 6.24
N VAL A 382 -29.34 -4.07 5.54
CA VAL A 382 -27.88 -3.97 5.42
C VAL A 382 -27.45 -2.53 5.57
N MET A 383 -26.50 -2.31 6.48
CA MET A 383 -25.81 -1.05 6.68
C MET A 383 -24.31 -1.26 6.55
N ILE A 384 -23.61 -0.27 6.02
CA ILE A 384 -22.14 -0.24 5.95
C ILE A 384 -21.65 1.01 6.64
N ARG A 385 -20.84 0.86 7.68
CA ARG A 385 -20.24 1.98 8.42
C ARG A 385 -18.73 1.99 8.18
N PHE A 386 -18.23 3.13 7.71
CA PHE A 386 -16.81 3.45 7.64
C PHE A 386 -16.44 4.31 8.84
N LEU A 387 -15.46 3.88 9.64
CA LEU A 387 -14.94 4.65 10.78
C LEU A 387 -13.59 5.25 10.42
N THR A 388 -13.51 6.58 10.41
CA THR A 388 -12.35 7.32 9.92
C THR A 388 -11.86 8.38 10.89
N LYS A 389 -10.63 8.85 10.66
CA LYS A 389 -10.05 10.03 11.29
C LYS A 389 -9.37 10.90 10.24
N GLN A 390 -9.29 12.19 10.51
CA GLN A 390 -8.81 13.17 9.54
C GLN A 390 -7.29 13.36 9.60
N HIS A 391 -6.71 13.66 10.76
CA HIS A 391 -5.33 14.13 10.83
C HIS A 391 -4.51 13.49 11.95
N HIS A 392 -5.11 13.15 13.09
CA HIS A 392 -4.38 12.69 14.27
C HIS A 392 -5.08 11.53 15.00
N PRO A 393 -4.33 10.61 15.64
CA PRO A 393 -4.90 9.55 16.48
C PRO A 393 -5.87 10.00 17.57
N THR A 394 -5.77 11.24 18.05
CA THR A 394 -6.69 11.80 19.06
C THR A 394 -7.90 12.50 18.47
N ASP A 395 -7.99 12.63 17.14
CA ASP A 395 -9.17 13.22 16.52
C ASP A 395 -10.42 12.39 16.84
N ALA A 396 -11.55 13.08 16.95
CA ALA A 396 -12.84 12.43 17.05
C ALA A 396 -13.08 11.55 15.82
N GLU A 397 -13.65 10.37 16.05
CA GLU A 397 -13.99 9.47 14.95
C GLU A 397 -15.13 10.06 14.13
N GLN A 398 -14.98 9.97 12.81
CA GLN A 398 -16.02 10.33 11.86
C GLN A 398 -16.57 9.07 11.24
N GLU A 399 -17.89 8.97 11.21
CA GLU A 399 -18.57 7.88 10.52
C GLU A 399 -19.25 8.34 9.23
N ARG A 400 -19.25 7.43 8.26
CA ARG A 400 -20.11 7.49 7.08
C ARG A 400 -20.85 6.18 6.98
N VAL A 401 -22.17 6.28 6.84
CA VAL A 401 -23.04 5.11 6.86
C VAL A 401 -23.81 5.02 5.55
N ILE A 402 -23.85 3.82 4.99
CA ILE A 402 -24.70 3.45 3.86
C ILE A 402 -25.83 2.59 4.42
N CYS A 403 -27.06 2.87 4.02
CA CYS A 403 -28.25 2.09 4.33
C CYS A 403 -28.81 1.50 3.03
N PHE A 404 -28.89 0.17 2.96
CA PHE A 404 -29.60 -0.52 1.91
C PHE A 404 -30.96 -0.98 2.39
N TYR A 405 -31.98 -0.73 1.58
CA TYR A 405 -33.34 -1.08 1.89
C TYR A 405 -34.09 -1.54 0.65
N THR A 406 -35.24 -2.16 0.88
CA THR A 406 -36.23 -2.50 -0.15
C THR A 406 -37.53 -1.76 0.14
N SER A 407 -38.31 -1.53 -0.91
CA SER A 407 -39.66 -0.97 -0.82
C SER A 407 -40.48 -1.49 -1.99
N ALA A 408 -41.75 -1.80 -1.73
CA ALA A 408 -42.70 -2.18 -2.78
C ALA A 408 -43.05 -0.99 -3.69
N ASP A 409 -43.01 0.23 -3.17
CA ASP A 409 -43.30 1.46 -3.93
C ASP A 409 -42.00 2.20 -4.29
N PRO A 410 -41.62 2.25 -5.58
CA PRO A 410 -40.44 2.97 -6.01
C PRO A 410 -40.53 4.50 -5.87
N ALA A 411 -41.70 5.07 -5.58
CA ALA A 411 -41.85 6.50 -5.31
C ALA A 411 -41.53 6.85 -3.84
N GLN A 412 -41.60 5.88 -2.93
CA GLN A 412 -41.39 6.11 -1.51
C GLN A 412 -39.90 6.27 -1.19
N GLN A 413 -39.59 7.23 -0.30
CA GLN A 413 -38.24 7.52 0.17
C GLN A 413 -38.16 7.28 1.68
N PRO A 414 -37.02 6.79 2.19
CA PRO A 414 -36.80 6.62 3.63
C PRO A 414 -36.70 7.97 4.32
N GLU A 415 -37.09 8.00 5.61
CA GLU A 415 -36.77 9.11 6.49
C GLU A 415 -35.24 9.29 6.55
N GLN A 416 -34.78 10.55 6.52
CA GLN A 416 -33.36 10.85 6.39
C GLN A 416 -32.70 11.03 7.76
N SER A 417 -31.62 10.30 8.01
CA SER A 417 -30.78 10.47 9.19
C SER A 417 -29.45 11.15 8.82
N PRO A 418 -28.95 12.11 9.62
CA PRO A 418 -27.68 12.78 9.34
C PRO A 418 -26.52 11.78 9.16
N GLY A 419 -25.78 11.91 8.07
CA GLY A 419 -24.61 11.06 7.79
C GLY A 419 -24.92 9.67 7.24
N VAL A 420 -26.20 9.36 6.98
CA VAL A 420 -26.64 8.11 6.34
C VAL A 420 -26.99 8.36 4.88
N VAL A 421 -26.53 7.47 4.00
CA VAL A 421 -26.78 7.49 2.56
C VAL A 421 -27.62 6.30 2.18
N TYR A 422 -28.74 6.53 1.50
CA TYR A 422 -29.75 5.50 1.25
C TYR A 422 -29.68 4.95 -0.17
N TYR A 423 -29.65 3.62 -0.29
CA TYR A 423 -29.71 2.89 -1.55
C TYR A 423 -30.87 1.92 -1.53
N ARG A 424 -31.82 2.12 -2.45
CA ARG A 424 -32.87 1.14 -2.67
C ARG A 424 -32.34 0.00 -3.51
N LEU A 425 -32.56 -1.23 -3.06
CA LEU A 425 -32.31 -2.44 -3.81
C LEU A 425 -33.62 -3.05 -4.32
N SER A 426 -33.51 -3.81 -5.40
CA SER A 426 -34.61 -4.68 -5.85
C SER A 426 -34.69 -5.89 -4.91
N PRO A 427 -35.88 -6.26 -4.39
CA PRO A 427 -36.02 -7.43 -3.54
C PRO A 427 -35.53 -8.70 -4.24
N LEU A 428 -34.92 -9.62 -3.50
CA LEU A 428 -34.48 -10.96 -3.95
C LEU A 428 -33.34 -10.99 -5.00
N ASP A 429 -32.90 -9.85 -5.51
CA ASP A 429 -31.80 -9.76 -6.46
C ASP A 429 -30.47 -9.46 -5.77
N TRP A 430 -29.40 -10.08 -6.25
CA TRP A 430 -28.04 -9.69 -5.92
C TRP A 430 -27.68 -8.42 -6.70
N GLN A 431 -27.28 -7.37 -5.98
CA GLN A 431 -26.87 -6.11 -6.58
C GLN A 431 -25.48 -5.71 -6.10
N GLN A 432 -24.64 -5.26 -7.03
CA GLN A 432 -23.30 -4.79 -6.74
C GLN A 432 -23.32 -3.28 -6.49
N LEU A 433 -22.75 -2.88 -5.36
CA LEU A 433 -22.39 -1.50 -5.11
C LEU A 433 -20.88 -1.33 -5.39
N GLN A 434 -20.54 -0.24 -6.06
CA GLN A 434 -19.16 0.22 -6.21
C GLN A 434 -19.12 1.73 -5.96
N ILE A 435 -18.23 2.17 -5.05
CA ILE A 435 -18.10 3.56 -4.63
C ILE A 435 -16.63 3.96 -4.67
N GLU A 436 -16.34 5.10 -5.27
CA GLU A 436 -15.08 5.82 -5.07
C GLU A 436 -15.16 6.64 -3.78
N LEU A 437 -14.52 6.16 -2.71
CA LEU A 437 -14.56 6.78 -1.40
C LEU A 437 -13.81 8.12 -1.36
N ARG A 438 -12.94 8.41 -2.33
CA ARG A 438 -12.30 9.73 -2.47
C ARG A 438 -13.19 10.78 -3.11
N ALA A 439 -14.38 10.43 -3.61
CA ALA A 439 -15.30 11.41 -4.16
C ALA A 439 -15.78 12.39 -3.04
N PRO A 440 -16.12 13.65 -3.39
CA PRO A 440 -16.37 14.73 -2.41
C PRO A 440 -17.39 14.42 -1.31
N PHE A 441 -18.35 13.54 -1.58
CA PHE A 441 -19.42 13.20 -0.65
C PHE A 441 -19.03 12.14 0.40
N TRP A 442 -18.01 11.33 0.11
CA TRP A 442 -17.66 10.17 0.93
C TRP A 442 -16.61 10.51 1.98
N LEU A 443 -15.34 10.32 1.63
CA LEU A 443 -14.17 10.43 2.51
C LEU A 443 -13.02 11.18 1.81
N PRO A 444 -13.26 12.34 1.15
CA PRO A 444 -12.23 13.02 0.36
C PRO A 444 -11.01 13.40 1.21
N GLU A 445 -11.24 13.84 2.44
CA GLU A 445 -10.20 14.35 3.36
C GLU A 445 -9.75 13.33 4.41
N ALA A 446 -10.36 12.14 4.46
CA ALA A 446 -9.98 11.13 5.45
C ALA A 446 -8.56 10.65 5.16
N ARG A 447 -7.69 10.69 6.18
CA ARG A 447 -6.34 10.15 6.07
C ARG A 447 -6.20 8.80 6.74
N TYR A 448 -7.16 8.42 7.57
CA TYR A 448 -7.15 7.16 8.28
C TYR A 448 -8.48 6.45 8.21
N LEU A 449 -8.45 5.17 7.89
CA LEU A 449 -9.59 4.28 7.93
C LEU A 449 -9.33 3.20 8.99
N ARG A 450 -10.09 3.26 10.08
CA ARG A 450 -9.94 2.39 11.23
C ARG A 450 -10.57 1.03 10.96
N SER A 451 -11.83 1.05 10.54
CA SER A 451 -12.61 -0.17 10.34
C SER A 451 -13.76 0.02 9.37
N ILE A 452 -14.20 -1.11 8.84
CA ILE A 452 -15.44 -1.24 8.08
C ILE A 452 -16.35 -2.19 8.86
N GLU A 453 -17.59 -1.77 9.07
CA GLU A 453 -18.64 -2.59 9.68
C GLU A 453 -19.75 -2.80 8.66
N ILE A 454 -20.24 -4.04 8.59
CA ILE A 454 -21.39 -4.38 7.77
C ILE A 454 -22.37 -5.11 8.67
N TYR A 455 -23.58 -4.59 8.80
CA TYR A 455 -24.54 -5.08 9.78
C TYR A 455 -25.97 -4.89 9.32
N ALA A 456 -26.85 -5.79 9.74
CA ALA A 456 -28.29 -5.60 9.68
C ALA A 456 -28.77 -4.91 10.95
N ASN A 457 -29.71 -3.97 10.84
CA ASN A 457 -30.39 -3.35 11.97
C ASN A 457 -31.89 -3.27 11.70
N GLY A 458 -32.71 -3.83 12.58
CA GLY A 458 -34.16 -3.74 12.45
C GLY A 458 -34.86 -4.80 13.27
N HIS A 459 -36.15 -4.96 13.01
CA HIS A 459 -37.02 -5.92 13.68
C HIS A 459 -36.73 -7.35 13.22
N ASP A 460 -37.15 -7.71 12.02
CA ASP A 460 -36.80 -8.97 11.36
C ASP A 460 -36.14 -8.63 10.02
N TYR A 461 -35.14 -9.42 9.65
CA TYR A 461 -34.38 -9.24 8.42
C TYR A 461 -33.76 -10.57 7.96
N ASP A 462 -33.65 -10.71 6.65
CA ASP A 462 -32.90 -11.77 5.99
C ASP A 462 -32.06 -11.10 4.90
N ALA A 463 -30.76 -10.95 5.18
CA ALA A 463 -29.87 -10.20 4.33
C ALA A 463 -28.50 -10.86 4.22
N GLN A 464 -27.90 -10.78 3.04
CA GLN A 464 -26.63 -11.42 2.73
C GLN A 464 -25.68 -10.45 2.04
N VAL A 465 -24.39 -10.59 2.35
CA VAL A 465 -23.33 -9.83 1.69
C VAL A 465 -22.13 -10.71 1.33
N THR A 466 -21.47 -10.41 0.22
CA THR A 466 -20.25 -11.11 -0.23
C THR A 466 -19.41 -10.22 -1.14
N GLY A 467 -18.23 -10.70 -1.55
CA GLY A 467 -17.33 -9.99 -2.47
C GLY A 467 -16.95 -8.60 -1.96
N ILE A 468 -16.73 -8.46 -0.66
CA ILE A 468 -16.35 -7.19 -0.04
C ILE A 468 -14.91 -6.89 -0.41
N SER A 469 -14.67 -5.73 -1.02
CA SER A 469 -13.34 -5.34 -1.48
C SER A 469 -13.13 -3.84 -1.27
N LEU A 470 -11.92 -3.47 -0.88
CA LEU A 470 -11.48 -2.08 -0.77
C LEU A 470 -10.13 -1.94 -1.47
N ILE A 471 -10.14 -1.44 -2.70
CA ILE A 471 -8.94 -1.28 -3.50
C ILE A 471 -8.42 0.15 -3.38
N GLY A 472 -7.24 0.31 -2.78
CA GLY A 472 -6.44 1.54 -2.87
C GLY A 472 -5.56 1.52 -4.11
N SER A 473 -5.44 2.65 -4.80
CA SER A 473 -4.48 2.84 -5.90
C SER A 473 -3.70 4.13 -5.71
N GLN A 474 -2.42 4.10 -6.07
CA GLN A 474 -1.50 5.25 -6.04
C GLN A 474 -1.34 5.93 -7.40
N ASP A 475 -1.89 5.32 -8.45
CA ASP A 475 -1.91 5.91 -9.78
C ASP A 475 -3.01 6.94 -9.89
N VAL A 476 -2.64 8.12 -10.35
CA VAL A 476 -3.57 9.14 -10.85
C VAL A 476 -3.94 8.79 -12.29
N ALA A 477 -4.37 7.54 -12.55
CA ALA A 477 -5.06 7.26 -13.79
C ALA A 477 -6.44 7.90 -13.67
N ALA A 478 -6.72 8.89 -14.53
CA ALA A 478 -7.98 9.64 -14.51
C ALA A 478 -9.20 8.72 -14.30
N PRO A 479 -10.17 9.12 -13.44
CA PRO A 479 -11.36 8.31 -13.17
C PRO A 479 -12.10 8.11 -14.50
N GLY A 480 -12.06 6.89 -15.04
CA GLY A 480 -12.71 6.57 -16.31
C GLY A 480 -12.09 5.45 -17.15
N LYS A 481 -10.91 4.92 -16.79
CA LYS A 481 -10.37 3.71 -17.43
C LYS A 481 -9.96 2.66 -16.42
N LEU A 482 -10.95 1.97 -15.87
CA LEU A 482 -10.77 0.54 -15.64
C LEU A 482 -10.35 -0.09 -16.99
N PRO A 483 -9.35 -0.98 -17.02
CA PRO A 483 -9.11 -1.79 -18.20
C PRO A 483 -10.35 -2.67 -18.41
N LEU A 484 -11.20 -2.27 -19.37
CA LEU A 484 -12.21 -3.15 -19.96
C LEU A 484 -11.48 -4.22 -20.78
N THR A 485 -10.83 -5.17 -20.14
CA THR A 485 -10.50 -6.46 -20.75
C THR A 485 -11.77 -7.32 -20.74
N GLN A 486 -12.68 -6.97 -21.65
CA GLN A 486 -13.54 -7.84 -22.46
C GLN A 486 -14.71 -6.99 -22.98
N ARG A 487 -14.56 -6.46 -24.19
CA ARG A 487 -15.72 -6.11 -25.03
C ARG A 487 -16.54 -7.39 -25.18
N SER A 488 -17.65 -7.49 -24.45
CA SER A 488 -18.69 -8.44 -24.80
C SER A 488 -19.14 -8.09 -26.22
N ARG A 489 -18.90 -9.01 -27.15
CA ARG A 489 -19.66 -9.02 -28.40
C ARG A 489 -21.12 -9.09 -27.97
N ARG A 490 -21.90 -8.06 -28.29
CA ARG A 490 -23.36 -8.19 -28.36
C ARG A 490 -23.64 -9.31 -29.36
N LEU A 491 -23.85 -10.52 -28.88
CA LEU A 491 -24.60 -11.52 -29.61
C LEU A 491 -26.05 -11.04 -29.57
N ALA A 492 -26.58 -10.71 -30.75
CA ALA A 492 -28.01 -10.50 -30.92
C ALA A 492 -28.78 -11.73 -30.39
N PRO A 493 -29.96 -11.54 -29.79
CA PRO A 493 -30.78 -12.66 -29.35
C PRO A 493 -31.10 -13.55 -30.56
N PRO A 494 -31.07 -14.89 -30.42
CA PRO A 494 -31.54 -15.77 -31.48
C PRO A 494 -33.03 -15.51 -31.72
N ALA A 495 -33.41 -15.48 -33.00
CA ALA A 495 -34.80 -15.36 -33.43
C ALA A 495 -35.64 -16.50 -32.81
N PRO A 496 -36.91 -16.26 -32.47
CA PRO A 496 -37.77 -17.28 -31.90
C PRO A 496 -37.99 -18.41 -32.92
N THR A 497 -37.50 -19.60 -32.59
CA THR A 497 -37.83 -20.83 -33.30
C THR A 497 -39.31 -21.15 -33.03
N LEU A 498 -40.11 -21.17 -34.09
CA LEU A 498 -41.49 -21.65 -34.06
C LEU A 498 -41.51 -23.12 -33.62
N ILE A 499 -42.13 -23.39 -32.47
CA ILE A 499 -42.43 -24.74 -32.00
C ILE A 499 -43.69 -25.19 -32.76
N GLU A 500 -43.56 -26.23 -33.57
CA GLU A 500 -44.71 -26.92 -34.17
C GLU A 500 -45.56 -27.61 -33.08
N PRO A 501 -46.90 -27.63 -33.21
CA PRO A 501 -47.77 -28.26 -32.24
C PRO A 501 -47.71 -29.78 -32.33
N PHE A 502 -47.35 -30.42 -31.21
CA PHE A 502 -47.50 -31.86 -30.99
C PHE A 502 -48.98 -32.26 -31.07
N GLN A 503 -49.31 -33.17 -31.99
CA GLN A 503 -50.60 -33.84 -32.03
C GLN A 503 -50.69 -34.90 -30.94
N TYR A 504 -51.78 -34.86 -30.18
CA TYR A 504 -52.21 -35.94 -29.28
C TYR A 504 -52.86 -37.05 -30.13
N GLU A 505 -52.24 -38.23 -30.20
CA GLU A 505 -52.89 -39.45 -30.66
C GLU A 505 -53.36 -40.25 -29.44
N GLN A 506 -54.68 -40.47 -29.37
CA GLN A 506 -55.33 -41.31 -28.37
C GLN A 506 -55.09 -42.79 -28.66
N ARG A 507 -54.62 -43.55 -27.66
CA ARG A 507 -55.00 -44.95 -27.41
C ARG A 507 -55.00 -45.25 -25.93
#